data_AF-A0A920V0B8-F1
#
_entry.id   AF-A0A920V0B8-F1
#
_cell.length_a   1.000
_cell.length_b   1.000
_cell.length_c   1.000
_cell.angle_alpha   90.00
_cell.angle_beta   90.00
_cell.angle_gamma   90.00
#
_symmetry.space_group_name_H-M   'P 1'
#
loop_
_entity.id
_entity.type
_entity.pdbx_description
1 polymer ?
#
loop_
_entity_poly.entity_id
_entity_poly.type
_entity_poly.pdbx_seq_one_letter_code
_entity_poly.pdbx_strand_id
1 'polypeptide(L)' 'MMSNDLESRVALVTGGSRGIGRATCIALARQGARVAINYPRTVGSHQDVKSG' A
#
# COMPACT_ATOMS: atom_id res chain seq x y z
N MET A 1 5.93 14.23 18.38
CA MET A 1 6.78 13.08 18.02
C MET A 1 5.92 12.19 17.13
N MET A 2 6.18 12.14 15.81
CA MET A 2 5.48 11.18 14.95
C MET A 2 6.11 9.82 15.19
N SER A 3 5.42 8.98 15.97
CA SER A 3 5.75 7.57 16.12
C SER A 3 5.41 6.88 14.80
N ASN A 4 6.38 6.31 14.12
CA ASN A 4 6.10 5.40 13.01
C ASN A 4 5.67 4.05 13.61
N ASP A 5 4.41 3.99 14.06
CA ASP A 5 3.85 2.86 14.81
C ASP A 5 3.88 1.53 14.05
N LEU A 6 4.07 1.58 12.72
CA LEU A 6 4.07 0.43 11.84
C LEU A 6 5.44 0.08 11.26
N GLU A 7 6.52 0.72 11.73
CA GLU A 7 7.88 0.27 11.40
C GLU A 7 8.04 -1.22 11.72
N SER A 8 8.53 -1.99 10.75
CA SER A 8 8.66 -3.47 10.78
C SER A 8 7.38 -4.28 10.57
N ARG A 9 6.19 -3.66 10.52
CA ARG A 9 4.94 -4.39 10.22
C ARG A 9 4.74 -4.62 8.73
N VAL A 10 4.03 -5.70 8.40
CA VAL A 10 3.63 -6.05 7.02
C VAL A 10 2.11 -5.95 6.92
N ALA A 11 1.60 -5.23 5.93
CA ALA A 11 0.18 -5.07 5.67
C ALA A 11 -0.19 -5.61 4.28
N LEU A 12 -1.19 -6.50 4.21
CA LEU A 12 -1.76 -6.98 2.95
C LEU A 12 -3.04 -6.21 2.66
N VAL A 13 -3.08 -5.50 1.53
CA VAL A 13 -4.22 -4.70 1.11
C VAL A 13 -4.85 -5.33 -0.13
N THR A 14 -6.12 -5.72 -0.03
CA THR A 14 -6.92 -6.13 -1.19
C THR A 14 -7.54 -4.90 -1.85
N GLY A 15 -7.52 -4.82 -3.19
CA GLY A 15 -8.08 -3.65 -3.88
C GLY A 15 -7.23 -2.38 -3.82
N GLY A 16 -5.94 -2.48 -3.47
CA GLY A 16 -5.04 -1.34 -3.29
C GLY A 16 -4.64 -0.56 -4.56
N SER A 17 -5.16 -0.94 -5.73
CA SER A 17 -4.76 -0.35 -7.02
C SER A 17 -5.31 1.06 -7.25
N ARG A 18 -6.50 1.38 -6.71
CA ARG A 18 -7.24 2.63 -6.98
C ARG A 18 -8.03 3.11 -5.76
N GLY A 19 -8.53 4.35 -5.86
CA GLY A 19 -9.47 4.95 -4.90
C GLY A 19 -8.94 4.90 -3.46
N ILE A 20 -9.81 4.46 -2.55
CA ILE A 20 -9.51 4.36 -1.12
C ILE A 20 -8.39 3.35 -0.86
N GLY A 21 -8.35 2.22 -1.58
CA GLY A 21 -7.31 1.20 -1.40
C GLY A 21 -5.90 1.75 -1.62
N ARG A 22 -5.72 2.60 -2.64
CA ARG A 22 -4.44 3.29 -2.89
C ARG A 22 -4.08 4.27 -1.77
N ALA A 23 -5.06 5.05 -1.31
CA ALA A 23 -4.85 6.00 -0.21
C ALA A 23 -4.43 5.28 1.08
N THR A 24 -5.06 4.14 1.38
CA THR A 24 -4.71 3.28 2.52
C THR A 24 -3.28 2.74 2.41
N CYS A 25 -2.87 2.25 1.23
CA CYS A 25 -1.49 1.77 1.03
C CYS A 25 -0.46 2.87 1.29
N ILE A 26 -0.73 4.09 0.81
CA ILE A 26 0.15 5.25 1.01
C ILE A 26 0.22 5.63 2.49
N ALA A 27 -0.92 5.65 3.20
CA ALA A 27 -0.94 5.95 4.63
C ALA A 27 -0.15 4.92 5.45
N LEU A 28 -0.31 3.62 5.14
CA LEU A 28 0.43 2.53 5.79
C LEU A 28 1.94 2.62 5.53
N ALA A 29 2.34 2.89 4.28
CA ALA A 29 3.74 3.07 3.92
C ALA A 29 4.37 4.28 4.62
N ARG A 30 3.62 5.39 4.76
CA ARG A 30 4.09 6.60 5.48
C ARG A 30 4.33 6.33 6.97
N GLN A 31 3.62 5.37 7.55
CA GLN A 31 3.85 4.91 8.92
C GLN A 31 4.96 3.86 9.06
N GLY A 32 5.67 3.52 7.96
CA GLY A 32 6.81 2.59 7.96
C GLY A 32 6.44 1.13 7.71
N ALA A 33 5.19 0.83 7.36
CA ALA A 33 4.76 -0.53 7.05
C ALA A 33 5.27 -0.98 5.67
N ARG A 34 5.63 -2.27 5.57
CA ARG A 34 5.80 -2.96 4.29
C ARG A 34 4.43 -3.36 3.76
N VAL A 35 4.00 -2.79 2.64
CA VAL A 35 2.65 -3.02 2.10
C VAL A 35 2.70 -3.94 0.88
N ALA A 36 1.94 -5.03 0.92
CA ALA A 36 1.67 -5.90 -0.22
C ALA A 36 0.27 -5.64 -0.76
N ILE A 37 0.11 -5.53 -2.08
CA ILE A 37 -1.18 -5.23 -2.71
C ILE A 37 -1.64 -6.45 -3.48
N ASN A 38 -2.86 -6.93 -3.20
CA ASN A 38 -3.53 -7.96 -3.98
C ASN A 38 -4.75 -7.37 -4.69
N TYR A 39 -4.79 -7.41 -6.01
CA TYR A 39 -5.98 -7.00 -6.77
C TYR A 39 -6.22 -8.03 -7.88
N PRO A 40 -7.44 -8.58 -8.03
CA PRO A 40 -7.76 -9.45 -9.14
C PRO A 40 -7.60 -8.66 -10.44
N ARG A 41 -6.71 -9.11 -11.32
CA ARG A 41 -6.46 -8.45 -12.61
C ARG A 41 -7.70 -8.57 -13.50
N THR A 42 -8.61 -7.61 -13.41
CA THR A 42 -9.45 -7.23 -14.55
C THR A 42 -8.61 -6.27 -15.38
N VAL A 43 -8.33 -6.62 -16.63
CA VAL A 43 -7.48 -5.87 -17.56
C VAL A 43 -7.84 -4.37 -17.57
N GLY A 44 -7.03 -3.55 -16.90
CA GLY A 44 -7.27 -2.10 -16.83
C GLY A 44 -6.54 -1.41 -15.69
N SER A 45 -5.45 -0.73 -16.04
CA SER A 45 -4.62 0.21 -15.27
C SER A 45 -3.62 -0.36 -14.26
N HIS A 46 -2.41 -0.43 -14.79
CA HIS A 46 -1.07 -0.36 -14.23
C HIS A 46 -0.86 0.79 -13.23
N GLN A 47 -0.12 0.55 -12.13
CA GLN A 47 0.90 1.46 -11.56
C GLN A 47 1.58 0.82 -10.34
N ASP A 48 2.66 0.10 -10.60
CA ASP A 48 3.59 -0.41 -9.58
C ASP A 48 4.56 0.71 -9.19
N VAL A 49 4.41 1.25 -7.97
CA VAL A 49 5.39 2.17 -7.38
C VAL A 49 6.51 1.33 -6.75
N LYS A 50 7.53 1.00 -7.54
CA LYS A 50 8.84 0.61 -7.00
C LYS A 50 9.65 1.88 -6.80
N SER A 51 9.89 2.27 -5.55
CA SER A 51 10.98 3.17 -5.21
C SER A 51 12.13 2.32 -4.73
N GLY A 52 13.32 2.55 -5.31
CA GLY A 52 14.56 1.79 -5.08
C GLY A 52 15.17 1.93 -3.71
#